data_AF-A0A3S9QAB3-F1
#
_entry.id   AF-A0A3S9QAB3-F1
#
_cell.length_a   1.000
_cell.length_b   1.000
_cell.length_c   1.000
_cell.angle_alpha   90.00
_cell.angle_beta   90.00
_cell.angle_gamma   90.00
#
_symmetry.space_group_name_H-M   'P 1'
#
loop_
_entity.id
_entity.type
_entity.pdbx_description
1 polymer ?
#
loop_
_entity_poly.entity_id
_entity_poly.type
_entity_poly.pdbx_seq_one_letter_code
_entity_poly.pdbx_strand_id
1 'polypeptide(L)'
;MLNCSDKDSLCTTILSHIDQTPVLIPASITAVIAVFGIMLTVISLRSSYKLARTKNSLDFEKAIEDSTRYSKSHIEIASFKNQTNLDVSALKAIANDPKLDYEAYKAATNILNWWERGANGIKCKAYREDVLFKVYCSEVLNISNYLMPFIEQRRDTRNNPYIFKEFIWLNKRWSRKRSRQKTFKPSKILTVFIIATLTFTFLYITNT
;
A
#
# COMPACT_ATOMS: atom_id res chain seq x y z
N MET A 1 18.72 -62.34 51.55
CA MET A 1 17.95 -62.01 50.33
C MET A 1 18.01 -60.51 50.12
N LEU A 2 18.74 -60.12 49.07
CA LEU A 2 18.75 -58.86 48.31
C LEU A 2 18.94 -57.50 49.04
N ASN A 3 20.19 -57.04 48.92
CA ASN A 3 20.78 -55.71 49.14
C ASN A 3 19.84 -54.51 48.94
N CYS A 4 19.75 -53.68 49.98
CA CYS A 4 19.20 -52.33 49.96
C CYS A 4 20.33 -51.29 49.84
N SER A 5 21.25 -51.45 48.86
CA SER A 5 22.42 -50.57 48.70
C SER A 5 22.55 -49.95 47.29
N ASP A 6 21.90 -50.51 46.27
CA ASP A 6 22.04 -50.02 44.88
C ASP A 6 21.11 -48.85 44.53
N LYS A 7 19.96 -48.71 45.22
CA LYS A 7 19.00 -47.63 44.94
C LYS A 7 19.53 -46.27 45.36
N ASP A 8 20.29 -46.20 46.46
CA ASP A 8 20.83 -44.95 46.98
C ASP A 8 22.05 -44.47 46.17
N SER A 9 22.86 -45.40 45.64
CA SER A 9 24.00 -45.11 44.76
C SER A 9 23.57 -44.55 43.40
N LEU A 10 22.52 -45.12 42.79
CA LEU A 10 21.99 -44.62 41.52
C LEU A 10 21.33 -43.24 41.70
N CYS A 11 20.60 -43.05 42.81
CA CYS A 11 19.92 -41.79 43.10
C CYS A 11 20.92 -40.66 43.37
N THR A 12 21.98 -40.92 44.13
CA THR A 12 23.06 -39.95 44.40
C THR A 12 23.89 -39.64 43.15
N THR A 13 24.10 -40.63 42.25
CA THR A 13 24.81 -40.41 40.98
C THR A 13 23.98 -39.56 40.00
N ILE A 14 22.67 -39.78 39.92
CA ILE A 14 21.77 -38.97 39.10
C ILE A 14 21.64 -37.55 39.67
N LEU A 15 21.48 -37.43 40.99
CA LEU A 15 21.36 -36.13 41.67
C LEU A 15 22.65 -35.31 41.55
N SER A 16 23.84 -35.92 41.62
CA SER A 16 25.11 -35.22 41.44
C SER A 16 25.36 -34.75 39.99
N HIS A 17 24.86 -35.49 38.99
CA HIS A 17 24.87 -35.02 37.59
C HIS A 17 23.89 -33.86 37.33
N ILE A 18 22.76 -33.83 38.05
CA ILE A 18 21.81 -32.71 38.01
C ILE A 18 22.40 -31.47 38.71
N ASP A 19 23.12 -31.66 39.83
CA ASP A 19 23.75 -30.59 40.61
C ASP A 19 25.00 -29.98 39.93
N GLN A 20 25.60 -30.69 38.97
CA GLN A 20 26.68 -30.18 38.11
C GLN A 20 26.22 -29.51 36.80
N THR A 21 24.91 -29.54 36.49
CA THR A 21 24.33 -28.86 35.31
C THR A 21 23.36 -27.68 35.58
N PRO A 22 23.33 -27.01 36.77
CA PRO A 22 22.24 -26.12 37.16
C PRO A 22 22.19 -24.80 36.39
N VAL A 23 23.22 -24.47 35.59
CA VAL A 23 23.29 -23.18 34.87
C VAL A 23 23.04 -23.33 33.37
N LEU A 24 23.45 -24.43 32.73
CA LEU A 24 23.38 -24.57 31.27
C LEU A 24 21.96 -24.91 30.75
N ILE A 25 21.22 -25.79 31.44
CA ILE A 25 19.87 -26.19 31.01
C ILE A 25 18.89 -25.02 31.12
N PRO A 26 18.82 -24.26 32.23
CA PRO A 26 17.98 -23.07 32.28
C PRO A 26 18.42 -22.00 31.27
N ALA A 27 19.72 -21.77 31.08
CA ALA A 27 20.23 -20.77 30.14
C ALA A 27 19.84 -21.07 28.68
N SER A 28 19.92 -22.34 28.26
CA SER A 28 19.50 -22.75 26.92
C SER A 28 17.99 -22.61 26.70
N ILE A 29 17.17 -22.97 27.69
CA ILE A 29 15.70 -22.78 27.64
C ILE A 29 15.36 -21.28 27.57
N THR A 30 15.99 -20.44 28.40
CA THR A 30 15.80 -18.98 28.36
C THR A 30 16.21 -18.39 27.02
N ALA A 31 17.32 -18.85 26.43
CA ALA A 31 17.76 -18.40 25.11
C ALA A 31 16.73 -18.75 24.01
N VAL A 32 16.17 -19.96 24.04
CA VAL A 32 15.12 -20.37 23.09
C VAL A 32 13.86 -19.50 23.26
N ILE A 33 13.40 -19.29 24.50
CA ILE A 33 12.24 -18.43 24.79
C ILE A 33 12.48 -17.00 24.31
N ALA A 34 13.68 -16.45 24.52
CA ALA A 34 14.03 -15.11 24.06
C ALA A 34 13.98 -14.99 22.53
N VAL A 35 14.49 -15.98 21.79
CA VAL A 35 14.43 -16.01 20.32
C VAL A 35 12.98 -16.07 19.83
N PHE A 36 12.14 -16.94 20.42
CA PHE A 36 10.72 -17.00 20.09
C PHE A 36 10.00 -15.69 20.42
N GLY A 37 10.31 -15.07 21.56
CA GLY A 37 9.79 -13.76 21.95
C GLY A 37 10.10 -12.70 20.90
N ILE A 38 11.37 -12.59 20.49
CA ILE A 38 11.81 -11.66 19.43
C ILE A 38 11.04 -11.91 18.12
N MET A 39 10.89 -13.18 17.72
CA MET A 39 10.16 -13.55 16.50
C MET A 39 8.70 -13.08 16.56
N LEU A 40 8.01 -13.36 17.67
CA LEU A 40 6.63 -12.93 17.88
C LEU A 40 6.51 -11.40 17.89
N THR A 41 7.44 -10.69 18.53
CA THR A 41 7.46 -9.22 18.54
C THR A 41 7.62 -8.65 17.13
N VAL A 42 8.51 -9.21 16.31
CA VAL A 42 8.70 -8.78 14.92
C VAL A 42 7.44 -9.02 14.09
N ILE A 43 6.77 -10.16 14.25
CA ILE A 43 5.51 -10.47 13.56
C ILE A 43 4.41 -9.50 13.98
N SER A 44 4.24 -9.29 15.29
CA SER A 44 3.26 -8.36 15.85
C SER A 44 3.49 -6.94 15.35
N LEU A 45 4.74 -6.47 15.36
CA LEU A 45 5.09 -5.13 14.88
C LEU A 45 4.75 -4.96 13.40
N ARG A 46 5.09 -5.93 12.55
CA ARG A 46 4.74 -5.90 11.11
C ARG A 46 3.23 -5.88 10.89
N SER A 47 2.48 -6.67 11.65
CA SER A 47 1.02 -6.70 11.59
C SER A 47 0.41 -5.37 12.04
N SER A 48 0.91 -4.79 13.12
CA SER A 48 0.51 -3.48 13.62
C SER A 48 0.76 -2.37 12.60
N TYR A 49 1.92 -2.36 11.94
CA TYR A 49 2.19 -1.41 10.85
C TYR A 49 1.22 -1.57 9.68
N LYS A 50 0.92 -2.80 9.26
CA LYS A 50 -0.05 -3.06 8.19
C LYS A 50 -1.45 -2.61 8.58
N LEU A 51 -1.86 -2.87 9.81
CA LEU A 51 -3.16 -2.47 10.35
C LEU A 51 -3.26 -0.94 10.43
N ALA A 52 -2.26 -0.27 10.99
CA ALA A 52 -2.22 1.19 11.10
C ALA A 52 -2.34 1.86 9.72
N ARG A 53 -1.58 1.38 8.72
CA ARG A 53 -1.68 1.91 7.35
C ARG A 53 -3.03 1.63 6.69
N THR A 54 -3.64 0.48 6.99
CA THR A 54 -4.99 0.15 6.48
C THR A 54 -6.03 1.07 7.11
N LYS A 55 -5.98 1.24 8.43
CA LYS A 55 -6.86 2.16 9.17
C LYS A 55 -6.71 3.60 8.66
N ASN A 56 -5.48 4.10 8.55
CA ASN A 56 -5.21 5.44 8.02
C ASN A 56 -5.75 5.64 6.60
N SER A 57 -5.71 4.59 5.76
CA SER A 57 -6.35 4.63 4.44
C SER A 57 -7.85 4.73 4.56
N LEU A 58 -8.51 3.90 5.37
CA LEU A 58 -9.95 3.93 5.59
C LEU A 58 -10.42 5.26 6.19
N ASP A 59 -9.67 5.81 7.15
CA ASP A 59 -9.95 7.12 7.74
C ASP A 59 -9.84 8.24 6.68
N PHE A 60 -8.93 8.10 5.71
CA PHE A 60 -8.86 9.01 4.56
C PHE A 60 -10.05 8.85 3.61
N GLU A 61 -10.50 7.62 3.33
CA GLU A 61 -11.71 7.37 2.50
C GLU A 61 -12.94 8.00 3.17
N LYS A 62 -13.12 7.73 4.46
CA LYS A 62 -14.20 8.32 5.25
C LYS A 62 -14.13 9.84 5.27
N ALA A 63 -12.93 10.41 5.41
CA ALA A 63 -12.75 11.86 5.38
C ALA A 63 -13.11 12.48 4.00
N ILE A 64 -12.93 11.75 2.90
CA ILE A 64 -13.40 12.17 1.57
C ILE A 64 -14.93 12.07 1.49
N GLU A 65 -15.50 10.96 1.93
CA GLU A 65 -16.94 10.67 1.90
C GLU A 65 -17.75 11.68 2.71
N ASP A 66 -17.30 11.97 3.94
CA ASP A 66 -17.94 12.94 4.84
C ASP A 66 -17.71 14.40 4.40
N SER A 67 -16.80 14.65 3.45
CA SER A 67 -16.46 16.01 3.04
C SER A 67 -17.47 16.60 2.06
N THR A 68 -18.39 17.40 2.58
CA THR A 68 -19.26 18.26 1.76
C THR A 68 -18.47 19.18 0.84
N ARG A 69 -17.27 19.64 1.25
CA ARG A 69 -16.38 20.44 0.42
C ARG A 69 -15.88 19.66 -0.79
N TYR A 70 -15.49 18.39 -0.62
CA TYR A 70 -15.05 17.54 -1.73
C TYR A 70 -16.20 17.27 -2.70
N SER A 71 -17.36 16.87 -2.18
CA SER A 71 -18.56 16.61 -2.98
C SER A 71 -19.02 17.84 -3.77
N LYS A 72 -19.11 19.01 -3.12
CA LYS A 72 -19.44 20.28 -3.79
C LYS A 72 -18.42 20.66 -4.87
N SER A 73 -17.14 20.43 -4.62
CA SER A 73 -16.09 20.71 -5.61
C SER A 73 -16.23 19.82 -6.85
N HIS A 74 -16.66 18.57 -6.68
CA HIS A 74 -16.96 17.68 -7.80
C HIS A 74 -18.14 18.14 -8.64
N ILE A 75 -19.22 18.56 -7.97
CA ILE A 75 -20.40 19.12 -8.65
C ILE A 75 -20.01 20.37 -9.44
N GLU A 76 -19.23 21.27 -8.83
CA GLU A 76 -18.79 22.51 -9.47
C GLU A 76 -17.91 22.22 -10.70
N ILE A 77 -16.95 21.30 -10.58
CA ILE A 77 -16.10 20.91 -11.72
C ILE A 77 -16.90 20.21 -12.82
N ALA A 78 -17.90 19.41 -12.48
CA ALA A 78 -18.79 18.82 -13.47
C ALA A 78 -19.64 19.89 -14.18
N SER A 79 -20.15 20.87 -13.45
CA SER A 79 -20.89 22.02 -14.00
C SER A 79 -20.01 22.83 -14.95
N PHE A 80 -18.82 23.25 -14.49
CA PHE A 80 -17.84 23.99 -15.29
C PHE A 80 -17.47 23.23 -16.57
N LYS A 81 -17.22 21.92 -16.46
CA LYS A 81 -16.90 21.06 -17.60
C LYS A 81 -18.00 21.03 -18.66
N ASN A 82 -19.27 21.04 -18.24
CA ASN A 82 -20.40 21.06 -19.15
C ASN A 82 -20.61 22.44 -19.78
N GLN A 83 -20.52 23.51 -18.98
CA GLN A 83 -20.67 24.89 -19.46
C GLN A 83 -19.61 25.28 -20.50
N THR A 84 -18.39 24.79 -20.31
CA THR A 84 -17.25 25.04 -21.22
C THR A 84 -17.16 24.04 -22.36
N ASN A 85 -18.08 23.06 -22.44
CA ASN A 85 -18.03 21.98 -23.41
C ASN A 85 -16.64 21.31 -23.51
N LEU A 86 -16.03 21.00 -22.36
CA LEU A 86 -14.69 20.40 -22.25
C LEU A 86 -13.54 21.29 -22.77
N ASP A 87 -13.73 22.60 -22.95
CA ASP A 87 -12.67 23.48 -23.43
C ASP A 87 -11.47 23.53 -22.46
N VAL A 88 -10.32 23.10 -22.97
CA VAL A 88 -9.04 23.12 -22.26
C VAL A 88 -8.59 24.55 -21.98
N SER A 89 -8.92 25.50 -22.86
CA SER A 89 -8.53 26.91 -22.74
C SER A 89 -9.22 27.55 -21.54
N ALA A 90 -10.47 27.19 -21.27
CA ALA A 90 -11.19 27.63 -20.07
C ALA A 90 -10.50 27.21 -18.77
N LEU A 91 -9.99 25.97 -18.68
CA LEU A 91 -9.22 25.50 -17.51
C LEU A 91 -7.93 26.30 -17.31
N LYS A 92 -7.22 26.62 -18.40
CA LYS A 92 -6.02 27.46 -18.34
C LYS A 92 -6.39 28.90 -17.94
N ALA A 93 -7.48 29.44 -18.47
CA ALA A 93 -7.93 30.79 -18.15
C ALA A 93 -8.18 30.95 -16.63
N ILE A 94 -8.96 30.06 -16.01
CA ILE A 94 -9.23 30.12 -14.57
C ILE A 94 -7.99 29.81 -13.70
N ALA A 95 -7.05 29.00 -14.21
CA ALA A 95 -5.79 28.73 -13.53
C ALA A 95 -4.87 29.96 -13.50
N ASN A 96 -4.90 30.76 -14.57
CA ASN A 96 -4.12 31.98 -14.72
C ASN A 96 -4.74 33.17 -13.98
N ASP A 97 -6.04 33.39 -14.17
CA ASP A 97 -6.80 34.42 -13.45
C ASP A 97 -8.00 33.81 -12.72
N PRO A 98 -7.84 33.53 -11.40
CA PRO A 98 -8.92 32.99 -10.58
C PRO A 98 -10.17 33.85 -10.49
N LYS A 99 -10.15 35.13 -10.91
CA LYS A 99 -11.31 36.02 -10.88
C LYS A 99 -12.34 35.71 -11.97
N LEU A 100 -11.92 35.03 -13.05
CA LEU A 100 -12.81 34.67 -14.17
C LEU A 100 -13.90 33.70 -13.71
N ASP A 101 -13.55 32.74 -12.88
CA ASP A 101 -14.48 31.84 -12.20
C ASP A 101 -13.82 31.32 -10.91
N TYR A 102 -14.08 32.03 -9.82
CA TYR A 102 -13.44 31.74 -8.55
C TYR A 102 -13.93 30.42 -7.95
N GLU A 103 -15.19 30.05 -8.16
CA GLU A 103 -15.74 28.81 -7.61
C GLU A 103 -15.18 27.60 -8.35
N ALA A 104 -15.09 27.62 -9.68
CA ALA A 104 -14.42 26.57 -10.44
C ALA A 104 -12.93 26.46 -10.09
N TYR A 105 -12.21 27.58 -9.97
CA TYR A 105 -10.81 27.60 -9.54
C TYR A 105 -10.62 26.96 -8.16
N LYS A 106 -11.46 27.34 -7.20
CA LYS A 106 -11.43 26.83 -5.82
C LYS A 106 -11.81 25.36 -5.77
N ALA A 107 -12.79 24.92 -6.56
CA ALA A 107 -13.20 23.53 -6.68
C ALA A 107 -12.08 22.65 -7.24
N ALA A 108 -11.44 23.07 -8.34
CA ALA A 108 -10.28 22.37 -8.92
C ALA A 108 -9.15 22.26 -7.89
N THR A 109 -8.84 23.38 -7.22
CA THR A 109 -7.80 23.42 -6.18
C THR A 109 -8.12 22.49 -5.01
N ASN A 110 -9.38 22.42 -4.57
CA ASN A 110 -9.79 21.54 -3.48
C ASN A 110 -9.61 20.06 -3.83
N ILE A 111 -10.09 19.64 -5.00
CA ILE A 111 -9.94 18.26 -5.47
C ILE A 111 -8.45 17.89 -5.57
N LEU A 112 -7.64 18.75 -6.18
CA LEU A 112 -6.21 18.53 -6.33
C LEU A 112 -5.48 18.47 -4.98
N ASN A 113 -5.86 19.30 -4.01
CA ASN A 113 -5.29 19.27 -2.66
C ASN A 113 -5.59 17.95 -1.92
N TRP A 114 -6.80 17.42 -2.07
CA TRP A 114 -7.16 16.11 -1.48
C TRP A 114 -6.27 15.01 -2.02
N TRP A 115 -6.07 14.97 -3.34
CA TRP A 115 -5.27 13.93 -3.96
C TRP A 115 -3.77 14.17 -3.87
N GLU A 116 -3.29 15.41 -3.69
CA GLU A 116 -1.92 15.71 -3.30
C GLU A 116 -1.62 15.14 -1.90
N ARG A 117 -2.55 15.30 -0.95
CA ARG A 117 -2.45 14.69 0.39
C ARG A 117 -2.48 13.16 0.32
N GLY A 118 -3.42 12.62 -0.47
CA GLY A 118 -3.52 11.18 -0.72
C GLY A 118 -2.23 10.60 -1.29
N ALA A 119 -1.68 11.24 -2.32
CA ALA A 119 -0.42 10.87 -2.94
C ALA A 119 0.75 10.89 -1.95
N ASN A 120 0.86 11.96 -1.16
CA ASN A 120 1.87 12.08 -0.11
C ASN A 120 1.77 10.96 0.94
N GLY A 121 0.57 10.67 1.42
CA GLY A 121 0.37 9.59 2.39
C GLY A 121 0.71 8.21 1.82
N ILE A 122 0.48 7.96 0.53
CA ILE A 122 0.93 6.74 -0.13
C ILE A 122 2.46 6.70 -0.20
N LYS A 123 3.09 7.79 -0.65
CA LYS A 123 4.54 7.87 -0.87
C LYS A 123 5.33 7.71 0.43
N CYS A 124 4.84 8.31 1.52
CA CYS A 124 5.42 8.19 2.86
C CYS A 124 5.06 6.88 3.57
N LYS A 125 4.37 5.95 2.90
CA LYS A 125 3.88 4.68 3.47
C LYS A 125 2.96 4.89 4.68
N ALA A 126 2.32 6.05 4.83
CA ALA A 126 1.27 6.27 5.83
C ALA A 126 -0.05 5.59 5.41
N TYR A 127 -0.30 5.49 4.11
CA TYR A 127 -1.46 4.85 3.51
C TYR A 127 -1.09 3.55 2.79
N ARG A 128 -2.06 2.65 2.70
CA ARG A 128 -2.03 1.50 1.80
C ARG A 128 -2.57 1.88 0.43
N GLU A 129 -1.66 1.96 -0.54
CA GLU A 129 -2.01 2.25 -1.92
C GLU A 129 -3.01 1.26 -2.51
N ASP A 130 -2.91 -0.02 -2.15
CA ASP A 130 -3.77 -1.06 -2.73
C ASP A 130 -5.22 -0.96 -2.26
N VAL A 131 -5.45 -0.38 -1.08
CA VAL A 131 -6.79 -0.03 -0.58
C VAL A 131 -7.33 1.12 -1.43
N LEU A 132 -6.64 2.27 -1.42
CA LEU A 132 -7.08 3.48 -2.14
C LEU A 132 -7.20 3.28 -3.65
N PHE A 133 -6.29 2.50 -4.26
CA PHE A 133 -6.31 2.22 -5.70
C PHE A 133 -7.55 1.40 -6.10
N LYS A 134 -8.01 0.47 -5.27
CA LYS A 134 -9.19 -0.34 -5.59
C LYS A 134 -10.45 0.51 -5.65
N VAL A 135 -10.57 1.50 -4.76
CA VAL A 135 -11.75 2.36 -4.65
C VAL A 135 -11.69 3.50 -5.66
N TYR A 136 -10.58 4.24 -5.73
CA TYR A 136 -10.55 5.56 -6.38
C TYR A 136 -9.77 5.63 -7.69
N CYS A 137 -9.18 4.54 -8.18
CA CYS A 137 -8.30 4.62 -9.35
C CYS A 137 -8.98 5.22 -10.60
N SER A 138 -10.26 4.90 -10.86
CA SER A 138 -10.96 5.47 -12.02
C SER A 138 -11.18 6.96 -11.88
N GLU A 139 -11.63 7.38 -10.70
CA GLU A 139 -11.89 8.77 -10.38
C GLU A 139 -10.61 9.61 -10.48
N VAL A 140 -9.53 9.19 -9.80
CA VAL A 140 -8.25 9.91 -9.82
C VAL A 140 -7.70 10.06 -11.23
N LEU A 141 -7.75 9.01 -12.06
CA LEU A 141 -7.27 9.09 -13.43
C LEU A 141 -8.15 10.03 -14.28
N ASN A 142 -9.47 10.00 -14.10
CA ASN A 142 -10.38 10.90 -14.81
C ASN A 142 -10.16 12.36 -14.43
N ILE A 143 -10.06 12.65 -13.12
CA ILE A 143 -9.74 13.98 -12.59
C ILE A 143 -8.39 14.44 -13.13
N SER A 144 -7.37 13.57 -13.06
CA SER A 144 -6.00 13.91 -13.50
C SER A 144 -5.97 14.28 -14.98
N ASN A 145 -6.66 13.51 -15.83
CA ASN A 145 -6.69 13.76 -17.26
C ASN A 145 -7.40 15.08 -17.59
N TYR A 146 -8.47 15.41 -16.87
CA TYR A 146 -9.20 16.66 -17.09
C TYR A 146 -8.46 17.88 -16.53
N LEU A 147 -7.95 17.82 -15.29
CA LEU A 147 -7.33 18.97 -14.61
C LEU A 147 -5.84 19.17 -14.92
N MET A 148 -5.21 18.34 -15.76
CA MET A 148 -3.80 18.53 -16.12
C MET A 148 -3.49 19.92 -16.69
N PRO A 149 -4.28 20.48 -17.63
CA PRO A 149 -4.02 21.81 -18.17
C PRO A 149 -4.09 22.92 -17.11
N PHE A 150 -4.97 22.76 -16.11
CA PHE A 150 -5.06 23.67 -14.97
C PHE A 150 -3.78 23.61 -14.11
N ILE A 151 -3.26 22.42 -13.85
CA ILE A 151 -2.01 22.24 -13.08
C ILE A 151 -0.82 22.85 -13.82
N GLU A 152 -0.69 22.56 -15.12
CA GLU A 152 0.39 23.07 -15.97
C GLU A 152 0.38 24.60 -16.00
N GLN A 153 -0.77 25.20 -16.27
CA GLN A 153 -0.90 26.65 -16.27
C GLN A 153 -0.55 27.27 -14.90
N ARG A 154 -0.96 26.66 -13.78
CA ARG A 154 -0.59 27.16 -12.45
C ARG A 154 0.91 27.08 -12.18
N ARG A 155 1.60 26.06 -12.70
CA ARG A 155 3.07 25.92 -12.58
C ARG A 155 3.76 27.01 -13.36
N ASP A 156 3.29 27.30 -14.57
CA ASP A 156 3.86 28.32 -15.45
C ASP A 156 3.63 29.72 -14.87
N THR A 157 2.39 30.07 -14.52
CA THR A 157 2.03 31.38 -13.96
C THR A 157 2.80 31.69 -12.67
N ARG A 158 3.11 30.68 -11.85
CA ARG A 158 3.84 30.85 -10.58
C ARG A 158 5.33 30.53 -10.66
N ASN A 159 5.83 30.16 -11.84
CA ASN A 159 7.18 29.65 -12.04
C ASN A 159 7.60 28.60 -10.98
N ASN A 160 6.71 27.64 -10.69
CA ASN A 160 6.90 26.66 -9.63
C ASN A 160 6.53 25.24 -10.10
N PRO A 161 7.51 24.38 -10.44
CA PRO A 161 7.25 23.02 -10.92
C PRO A 161 6.79 22.04 -9.84
N TYR A 162 6.78 22.46 -8.56
CA TYR A 162 6.37 21.61 -7.44
C TYR A 162 4.87 21.61 -7.17
N ILE A 163 4.10 22.52 -7.78
CA ILE A 163 2.64 22.57 -7.63
C ILE A 163 2.03 21.24 -8.05
N PHE A 164 1.33 20.57 -7.13
CA PHE A 164 0.70 19.26 -7.34
C PHE A 164 1.64 18.15 -7.86
N LYS A 165 2.92 18.21 -7.48
CA LYS A 165 3.94 17.24 -7.93
C LYS A 165 3.58 15.81 -7.53
N GLU A 166 3.05 15.62 -6.33
CA GLU A 166 2.78 14.28 -5.81
C GLU A 166 1.52 13.69 -6.43
N PHE A 167 0.51 14.52 -6.71
CA PHE A 167 -0.65 14.13 -7.49
C PHE A 167 -0.26 13.69 -8.92
N ILE A 168 0.64 14.43 -9.59
CA ILE A 168 1.15 14.02 -10.92
C ILE A 168 1.92 12.69 -10.82
N TRP A 169 2.70 12.48 -9.77
CA TRP A 169 3.34 11.19 -9.51
C TRP A 169 2.32 10.06 -9.33
N LEU A 170 1.24 10.32 -8.57
CA LEU A 170 0.16 9.36 -8.34
C LEU A 170 -0.51 8.97 -9.65
N ASN A 171 -0.86 9.94 -10.50
CA ASN A 171 -1.43 9.69 -11.83
C ASN A 171 -0.53 8.77 -12.67
N LYS A 172 0.77 9.09 -12.78
CA LYS A 172 1.73 8.26 -13.53
C LYS A 172 1.85 6.84 -12.96
N ARG A 173 1.87 6.72 -11.63
CA ARG A 173 1.97 5.43 -10.93
C ARG A 173 0.73 4.58 -11.16
N TRP A 174 -0.46 5.15 -10.98
CA TRP A 174 -1.73 4.44 -11.11
C TRP A 174 -2.07 4.11 -12.55
N SER A 175 -1.72 4.99 -13.50
CA SER A 175 -1.81 4.70 -14.94
C SER A 175 -1.01 3.45 -15.30
N ARG A 176 0.25 3.36 -14.88
CA ARG A 176 1.09 2.17 -15.11
C ARG A 176 0.52 0.91 -14.45
N LYS A 177 0.05 1.04 -13.20
CA LYS A 177 -0.55 -0.08 -12.45
C LYS A 177 -1.81 -0.60 -13.14
N ARG A 178 -2.69 0.28 -13.62
CA ARG A 178 -3.90 -0.07 -14.39
C ARG A 178 -3.56 -0.73 -15.73
N SER A 179 -2.57 -0.22 -16.46
CA SER A 179 -2.13 -0.85 -17.71
C SER A 179 -1.62 -2.28 -17.48
N ARG A 180 -0.83 -2.51 -16.44
CA ARG A 180 -0.35 -3.86 -16.08
C ARG A 180 -1.50 -4.83 -15.77
N GLN A 181 -2.55 -4.36 -15.10
CA GLN A 181 -3.74 -5.18 -14.84
C GLN A 181 -4.49 -5.55 -16.13
N LYS A 182 -4.59 -4.64 -17.11
CA LYS A 182 -5.22 -4.93 -18.41
C LYS A 182 -4.40 -5.92 -19.25
N THR A 183 -3.08 -5.86 -19.16
CA THR A 183 -2.18 -6.74 -19.93
C THR A 183 -2.03 -8.14 -19.31
N PHE A 184 -2.39 -8.32 -18.04
CA PHE A 184 -2.35 -9.61 -17.36
C PHE A 184 -3.47 -10.53 -17.86
N LYS A 185 -3.20 -11.27 -18.92
CA LYS A 185 -4.04 -12.40 -19.35
C LYS A 185 -3.55 -13.67 -18.62
N PRO A 186 -4.40 -14.31 -17.78
CA PRO A 186 -4.02 -15.52 -17.04
C PRO A 186 -3.67 -16.70 -17.95
N SER A 187 -4.06 -16.66 -19.23
CA SER A 187 -3.76 -17.70 -20.21
C SER A 187 -2.27 -17.98 -20.36
N LYS A 188 -1.39 -16.96 -20.27
CA LYS A 188 0.06 -17.17 -20.48
C LYS A 188 0.72 -17.95 -19.35
N ILE A 189 0.22 -17.86 -18.13
CA ILE A 189 0.75 -18.63 -16.98
C ILE A 189 0.26 -20.06 -17.06
N LEU A 190 -1.03 -20.27 -17.39
CA LEU A 190 -1.58 -21.61 -17.54
C LEU A 190 -0.87 -22.37 -18.67
N THR A 191 -0.54 -21.73 -19.80
CA THR A 191 0.23 -22.35 -20.87
C THR A 191 1.66 -22.71 -20.44
N VAL A 192 2.34 -21.85 -19.69
CA VAL A 192 3.70 -22.14 -19.19
C VAL A 192 3.68 -23.27 -18.14
N PHE A 193 2.70 -23.29 -17.24
CA PHE A 193 2.53 -24.38 -16.28
C PHE A 193 2.16 -25.70 -16.97
N ILE A 194 1.23 -25.68 -17.94
CA ILE A 194 0.86 -26.87 -18.72
C ILE A 194 2.07 -27.40 -19.50
N ILE A 195 2.83 -26.54 -20.19
CA ILE A 195 4.04 -26.94 -20.91
C ILE A 195 5.07 -27.51 -19.95
N ALA A 196 5.33 -26.85 -18.81
CA ALA A 196 6.27 -27.35 -17.80
C ALA A 196 5.87 -28.73 -17.26
N THR A 197 4.58 -28.95 -16.97
CA THR A 197 4.07 -30.25 -16.51
C THR A 197 4.13 -31.33 -17.59
N LEU A 198 3.88 -30.99 -18.86
CA LEU A 198 3.98 -31.92 -19.99
C LEU A 198 5.45 -32.29 -20.29
N THR A 199 6.38 -31.34 -20.21
CA THR A 199 7.81 -31.63 -20.37
C THR A 199 8.35 -32.50 -19.24
N PHE A 200 7.87 -32.30 -18.01
CA PHE A 200 8.31 -33.08 -16.85
C PHE A 200 7.78 -34.52 -16.90
N THR A 201 6.54 -34.72 -17.35
CA THR A 201 5.98 -36.07 -17.55
C THR A 201 6.59 -36.79 -18.73
N PHE A 202 6.91 -36.10 -19.83
CA PHE A 202 7.58 -36.71 -20.99
C PHE A 202 9.03 -37.16 -20.68
N LEU A 203 9.77 -36.38 -19.90
CA LEU A 203 11.12 -36.74 -19.42
C LEU A 203 11.10 -37.90 -18.42
N TYR A 204 10.03 -38.06 -17.65
CA TYR A 204 9.88 -39.15 -16.69
C TYR A 204 9.58 -40.49 -17.38
N ILE A 205 8.73 -40.49 -18.42
CA ILE A 205 8.34 -41.71 -19.16
C ILE A 205 9.47 -42.24 -20.06
N THR A 206 10.38 -41.38 -20.53
CA THR A 206 11.48 -41.78 -21.44
C THR A 206 12.72 -42.31 -20.72
N ASN A 207 12.76 -42.25 -19.39
CA ASN A 207 13.88 -42.73 -18.55
C ASN A 207 13.54 -43.98 -17.72
N THR A 208 12.43 -44.65 -18.03
CA THR A 208 12.01 -45.95 -17.47
C THR A 208 11.83 -46.95 -18.61
#